data_AF-A0A2E4P366-F1
#
_entry.id   AF-A0A2E4P366-F1
#
_cell.length_a   1.000
_cell.length_b   1.000
_cell.length_c   1.000
_cell.angle_alpha   90.00
_cell.angle_beta   90.00
_cell.angle_gamma   90.00
#
_symmetry.space_group_name_H-M   'P 1'
#
loop_
_entity.id
_entity.type
_entity.pdbx_description
1 polymer ?
#
loop_
_entity_poly.entity_id
_entity_poly.type
_entity_poly.pdbx_seq_one_letter_code
_entity_poly.pdbx_strand_id
1 'polypeptide(L)'
;MYKIKLFLLLSLLISCQASNLSTSSKESEDKAKTTSLSLLDRLRSLPGLRISGFGRNAQVYLRGQTSINNYREVLFYVNGNRVGYFSSAYEYVLPENIKSIKLLKSASELSIYGGEGRDGVILIKTIN
;
A
#
# COMPACT_ATOMS: atom_id res chain seq x y z
N MET A 1 23.50 -24.66 58.21
CA MET A 1 24.11 -23.31 58.06
C MET A 1 24.27 -23.03 56.58
N TYR A 2 23.75 -21.89 56.10
CA TYR A 2 23.74 -21.55 54.68
C TYR A 2 25.15 -21.22 54.14
N LYS A 3 25.53 -21.83 53.01
CA LYS A 3 26.46 -21.22 52.04
C LYS A 3 25.97 -21.45 50.62
N ILE A 4 25.00 -20.62 50.23
CA ILE A 4 24.63 -20.40 48.83
C ILE A 4 25.90 -20.07 48.03
N LYS A 5 26.15 -20.81 46.94
CA LYS A 5 26.96 -20.37 45.80
C LYS A 5 26.12 -20.43 44.52
N LEU A 6 24.98 -19.74 44.57
CA LEU A 6 24.18 -19.39 43.41
C LEU A 6 24.89 -18.21 42.70
N PHE A 7 25.96 -18.52 41.96
CA PHE A 7 26.73 -17.55 41.19
C PHE A 7 26.83 -17.99 39.72
N LEU A 8 25.68 -18.02 39.04
CA LEU A 8 25.60 -18.04 37.58
C LEU A 8 24.25 -17.52 37.07
N LEU A 9 23.77 -16.38 37.59
CA LEU A 9 22.50 -15.80 37.16
C LEU A 9 22.48 -14.26 37.21
N LEU A 10 23.48 -13.60 36.60
CA LEU A 10 23.41 -12.15 36.39
C LEU A 10 24.28 -11.66 35.22
N SER A 11 23.76 -11.74 34.00
CA SER A 11 24.13 -10.87 32.87
C SER A 11 23.30 -11.15 31.60
N LEU A 12 22.00 -10.82 31.63
CA LEU A 12 21.21 -10.64 30.41
C LEU A 12 20.38 -9.34 30.47
N LEU A 13 21.09 -8.25 30.64
CA LEU A 13 20.65 -6.88 30.35
C LEU A 13 21.70 -6.22 29.47
N ILE A 14 21.30 -5.20 28.70
CA ILE A 14 22.06 -4.54 27.61
C ILE A 14 22.01 -5.39 26.31
N SER A 15 21.37 -4.95 25.23
CA SER A 15 20.53 -3.74 25.01
C SER A 15 19.68 -3.91 23.75
N CYS A 16 18.43 -3.45 23.77
CA CYS A 16 17.65 -3.27 22.54
C CYS A 16 17.89 -1.85 22.01
N GLN A 17 18.80 -1.71 21.04
CA GLN A 17 19.03 -0.45 20.33
C GLN A 17 17.94 -0.27 19.25
N ALA A 18 16.95 0.57 19.54
CA ALA A 18 15.99 1.02 18.54
C ALA A 18 16.63 2.12 17.66
N SER A 19 17.41 1.70 16.66
CA SER A 19 18.04 2.61 15.70
C SER A 19 16.99 3.17 14.72
N ASN A 20 16.34 4.27 15.09
CA ASN A 20 15.60 5.12 14.15
C ASN A 20 16.58 5.87 13.23
N LEU A 21 17.13 5.19 12.22
CA LEU A 21 17.80 5.86 11.10
C LEU A 21 17.81 5.02 9.83
N SER A 22 16.77 5.20 9.00
CA SER A 22 16.88 5.04 7.55
C SER A 22 16.30 6.28 6.88
N THR A 23 17.02 7.39 7.08
CA THR A 23 16.95 8.57 6.22
C THR A 23 17.30 8.15 4.80
N SER A 24 16.29 7.79 4.01
CA SER A 24 16.36 7.82 2.55
C SER A 24 15.99 9.22 2.08
N SER A 25 16.81 10.20 2.45
CA SER A 25 16.68 11.57 1.96
C SER A 25 16.99 11.66 0.48
N LYS A 26 15.95 11.99 -0.30
CA LYS A 26 16.02 12.89 -1.47
C LYS A 26 14.82 13.85 -1.26
N GLU A 27 15.04 15.14 -0.99
CA GLU A 27 15.27 16.19 -2.00
C GLU A 27 14.14 16.20 -3.05
N SER A 28 13.33 17.24 -3.29
CA SER A 28 13.16 18.61 -2.72
C SER A 28 11.66 18.99 -2.86
N GLU A 29 11.11 20.20 -2.66
CA GLU A 29 11.56 21.59 -2.47
C GLU A 29 10.47 22.35 -1.64
N ASP A 30 10.75 23.55 -1.10
CA ASP A 30 9.71 24.50 -0.73
C ASP A 30 8.95 25.02 -1.97
N LYS A 31 7.69 24.58 -2.13
CA LYS A 31 6.69 25.24 -2.97
C LYS A 31 5.30 25.17 -2.36
N ALA A 32 4.87 26.28 -1.74
CA ALA A 32 3.46 26.63 -1.78
C ALA A 32 2.97 26.69 -3.25
N LYS A 33 1.68 26.34 -3.46
CA LYS A 33 0.93 26.41 -4.75
C LYS A 33 1.06 25.21 -5.71
N THR A 34 0.53 24.06 -5.30
CA THR A 34 -0.57 23.32 -5.98
C THR A 34 -0.86 22.05 -5.18
N THR A 35 -2.09 21.86 -4.69
CA THR A 35 -2.47 20.67 -3.92
C THR A 35 -2.73 19.47 -4.86
N SER A 36 -1.70 19.00 -5.55
CA SER A 36 -1.76 17.83 -6.43
C SER A 36 -1.94 16.56 -5.58
N LEU A 37 -3.20 16.22 -5.33
CA LEU A 37 -3.56 14.99 -4.58
C LEU A 37 -2.86 13.78 -5.21
N SER A 38 -2.06 13.09 -4.39
CA SER A 38 -1.30 11.92 -4.84
C SER A 38 -2.25 10.82 -5.32
N LEU A 39 -1.74 9.87 -6.12
CA LEU A 39 -2.51 8.68 -6.50
C LEU A 39 -3.10 8.00 -5.26
N LEU A 40 -2.31 7.86 -4.19
CA LEU A 40 -2.72 7.22 -2.95
C LEU A 40 -3.87 7.96 -2.24
N ASP A 41 -3.85 9.29 -2.22
CA ASP A 41 -4.90 10.10 -1.59
C ASP A 41 -6.20 10.09 -2.40
N ARG A 42 -6.08 10.06 -3.74
CA ARG A 42 -7.23 9.81 -4.63
C ARG A 42 -7.82 8.42 -4.42
N LEU A 43 -7.01 7.40 -4.13
CA LEU A 43 -7.53 6.07 -3.77
C LEU A 43 -8.19 6.06 -2.39
N ARG A 44 -7.67 6.82 -1.41
CA ARG A 44 -8.27 6.94 -0.07
C ARG A 44 -9.67 7.55 -0.11
N SER A 45 -9.98 8.42 -1.08
CA SER A 45 -11.33 8.98 -1.25
C SER A 45 -12.33 8.00 -1.87
N LEU A 46 -11.90 6.86 -2.42
CA LEU A 46 -12.80 5.88 -3.02
C LEU A 46 -13.52 5.03 -1.96
N PRO A 47 -14.86 5.01 -1.93
CA PRO A 47 -15.60 4.19 -0.98
C PRO A 47 -15.40 2.71 -1.29
N GLY A 48 -15.20 1.92 -0.23
CA GLY A 48 -14.95 0.48 -0.35
C GLY A 48 -13.47 0.07 -0.41
N LEU A 49 -12.49 0.99 -0.35
CA LEU A 49 -11.07 0.62 -0.23
C LEU A 49 -10.50 0.74 1.19
N ARG A 50 -9.88 -0.33 1.71
CA ARG A 50 -8.95 -0.30 2.84
C ARG A 50 -7.55 -0.10 2.28
N ILE A 51 -6.80 0.84 2.83
CA ILE A 51 -5.43 1.16 2.39
C ILE A 51 -4.53 1.10 3.61
N SER A 52 -3.41 0.38 3.49
CA SER A 52 -2.36 0.28 4.52
C SER A 52 -1.07 0.91 4.00
N GLY A 53 -0.26 1.50 4.87
CA GLY A 53 1.03 2.09 4.49
C GLY A 53 0.95 3.40 3.71
N PHE A 54 2.11 3.81 3.18
CA PHE A 54 2.37 5.13 2.61
C PHE A 54 3.37 5.04 1.43
N GLY A 55 3.36 6.05 0.56
CA GLY A 55 4.22 6.09 -0.63
C GLY A 55 4.03 4.86 -1.53
N ARG A 56 5.08 4.46 -2.25
CA ARG A 56 5.10 3.26 -3.11
C ARG A 56 4.72 1.96 -2.39
N ASN A 57 5.03 1.85 -1.10
CA ASN A 57 4.86 0.62 -0.32
C ASN A 57 3.45 0.51 0.30
N ALA A 58 2.52 1.39 -0.08
CA ALA A 58 1.13 1.25 0.34
C ALA A 58 0.48 0.03 -0.32
N GLN A 59 -0.42 -0.62 0.40
CA GLN A 59 -1.16 -1.79 -0.05
C GLN A 59 -2.64 -1.46 -0.14
N VAL A 60 -3.29 -1.83 -1.25
CA VAL A 60 -4.66 -1.41 -1.57
C VAL A 60 -5.58 -2.61 -1.65
N TYR A 61 -6.64 -2.57 -0.85
CA TYR A 61 -7.53 -3.68 -0.57
C TYR A 61 -8.99 -3.24 -0.70
N LEU A 62 -9.86 -4.06 -1.27
CA LEU A 62 -11.31 -3.96 -1.12
C LEU A 62 -11.75 -4.25 0.34
N ARG A 63 -12.75 -3.53 0.84
CA ARG A 63 -13.40 -3.75 2.13
C ARG A 63 -14.40 -4.92 2.06
N GLY A 64 -14.62 -5.60 3.17
CA GLY A 64 -15.64 -6.66 3.30
C GLY A 64 -15.13 -8.08 3.04
N GLN A 65 -13.86 -8.24 2.65
CA GLN A 65 -13.25 -9.55 2.41
C GLN A 65 -12.96 -10.27 3.73
N THR A 66 -13.60 -11.41 3.94
CA THR A 66 -13.60 -12.15 5.22
C THR A 66 -12.52 -13.23 5.33
N SER A 67 -11.77 -13.50 4.26
CA SER A 67 -10.80 -14.59 4.21
C SER A 67 -9.42 -14.15 4.72
N ILE A 68 -9.11 -14.39 6.00
CA ILE A 68 -7.82 -14.01 6.60
C ILE A 68 -6.62 -14.59 5.84
N ASN A 69 -6.74 -15.81 5.31
CA ASN A 69 -5.59 -16.60 4.82
C ASN A 69 -5.29 -16.48 3.32
N ASN A 70 -6.15 -15.85 2.52
CA ASN A 70 -6.05 -15.85 1.04
C ASN A 70 -6.32 -14.50 0.40
N TYR A 71 -6.32 -13.43 1.18
CA TYR A 71 -6.73 -12.13 0.71
C TYR A 71 -5.63 -11.36 -0.04
N ARG A 72 -5.99 -10.76 -1.18
CA ARG A 72 -5.04 -10.15 -2.14
C ARG A 72 -5.33 -8.66 -2.31
N GLU A 73 -4.31 -7.94 -2.76
CA GLU A 73 -4.47 -6.55 -3.19
C GLU A 73 -5.31 -6.46 -4.47
N VAL A 74 -5.98 -5.32 -4.66
CA VAL A 74 -6.75 -5.04 -5.88
C VAL A 74 -5.82 -4.96 -7.09
N LEU A 75 -6.30 -5.45 -8.24
CA LEU A 75 -5.55 -5.48 -9.48
C LEU A 75 -5.71 -4.16 -10.24
N PHE A 76 -4.60 -3.52 -10.59
CA PHE A 76 -4.58 -2.24 -11.30
C PHE A 76 -4.42 -2.42 -12.81
N TYR A 77 -5.17 -1.61 -13.56
CA TYR A 77 -5.04 -1.42 -14.99
C TYR A 77 -4.85 0.06 -15.30
N VAL A 78 -3.93 0.38 -16.21
CA VAL A 78 -3.72 1.75 -16.70
C VAL A 78 -3.97 1.77 -18.20
N ASN A 79 -4.92 2.59 -18.65
CA ASN A 79 -5.33 2.70 -20.05
C ASN A 79 -5.70 1.35 -20.70
N GLY A 80 -6.23 0.40 -19.91
CA GLY A 80 -6.60 -0.94 -20.36
C GLY A 80 -5.49 -2.00 -20.26
N ASN A 81 -4.25 -1.60 -19.94
CA ASN A 81 -3.13 -2.53 -19.74
C ASN A 81 -3.02 -2.94 -18.27
N ARG A 82 -2.84 -4.25 -17.99
CA ARG A 82 -2.64 -4.77 -16.63
C ARG A 82 -1.27 -4.34 -16.11
N VAL A 83 -1.22 -3.55 -15.03
CA VAL A 83 0.06 -3.13 -14.41
C VAL A 83 0.43 -3.91 -13.15
N GLY A 84 -0.50 -4.66 -12.55
CA GLY A 84 -0.25 -5.43 -11.33
C GLY A 84 -0.86 -4.75 -10.10
N TYR A 85 -0.09 -4.60 -9.02
CA TYR A 85 -0.59 -4.05 -7.75
C TYR A 85 -0.29 -2.56 -7.59
N PHE A 86 -0.58 -1.99 -6.42
CA PHE A 86 -0.46 -0.55 -6.20
C PHE A 86 0.96 -0.02 -6.43
N SER A 87 2.00 -0.74 -6.00
CA SER A 87 3.40 -0.33 -6.18
C SER A 87 3.77 -0.09 -7.66
N SER A 88 3.36 -1.00 -8.55
CA SER A 88 3.56 -0.88 -10.00
C SER A 88 2.72 0.25 -10.60
N ALA A 89 1.49 0.45 -10.14
CA ALA A 89 0.66 1.58 -10.56
C ALA A 89 1.22 2.94 -10.11
N TYR A 90 1.83 3.00 -8.92
CA TYR A 90 2.48 4.18 -8.37
C TYR A 90 3.72 4.60 -9.16
N GLU A 91 4.49 3.64 -9.68
CA GLU A 91 5.65 3.91 -10.54
C GLU A 91 5.24 4.28 -11.99
N TYR A 92 4.12 3.75 -12.48
CA TYR A 92 3.66 3.98 -13.86
C TYR A 92 2.77 5.23 -14.04
N VAL A 93 2.15 5.75 -12.98
CA VAL A 93 1.14 6.83 -13.07
C VAL A 93 1.54 8.06 -12.26
N LEU A 94 1.89 9.14 -12.96
CA LEU A 94 2.08 10.46 -12.37
C LEU A 94 0.74 11.08 -11.92
N PRO A 95 0.63 11.64 -10.69
CA PRO A 95 -0.63 12.15 -10.13
C PRO A 95 -1.35 13.24 -10.93
N GLU A 96 -0.59 14.07 -11.66
CA GLU A 96 -1.04 15.13 -12.55
C GLU A 96 -1.69 14.57 -13.83
N ASN A 97 -1.25 13.41 -14.29
CA ASN A 97 -1.75 12.78 -15.51
C ASN A 97 -2.99 11.91 -15.26
N ILE A 98 -3.54 11.85 -14.04
CA ILE A 98 -4.73 11.05 -13.74
C ILE A 98 -6.00 11.75 -14.25
N LYS A 99 -6.62 11.20 -15.31
CA LYS A 99 -7.91 11.66 -15.83
C LYS A 99 -9.08 11.13 -15.02
N SER A 100 -9.04 9.85 -14.65
CA SER A 100 -10.10 9.21 -13.86
C SER A 100 -9.61 7.92 -13.21
N ILE A 101 -10.15 7.61 -12.03
CA ILE A 101 -9.99 6.30 -11.37
C ILE A 101 -11.37 5.69 -11.17
N LYS A 102 -11.57 4.43 -11.57
CA LYS A 102 -12.79 3.66 -11.29
C LYS A 102 -12.45 2.36 -10.54
N LEU A 103 -13.10 2.15 -9.40
CA LEU A 103 -13.12 0.85 -8.72
C LEU A 103 -14.23 -0.04 -9.32
N LEU A 104 -13.86 -1.24 -9.75
CA LEU A 104 -14.76 -2.32 -10.08
C LEU A 104 -14.87 -3.27 -8.89
N LYS A 105 -16.10 -3.66 -8.54
CA LYS A 105 -16.37 -4.50 -7.36
C LYS A 105 -17.58 -5.42 -7.50
N SER A 106 -18.38 -5.29 -8.56
CA SER A 106 -19.52 -6.18 -8.80
C SER A 106 -19.08 -7.44 -9.56
N ALA A 107 -19.72 -8.59 -9.31
CA ALA A 107 -19.35 -9.85 -9.95
C ALA A 107 -19.36 -9.77 -11.49
N SER A 108 -20.33 -9.04 -12.07
CA SER A 108 -20.45 -8.82 -13.51
C SER A 108 -19.33 -7.96 -14.11
N GLU A 109 -18.74 -7.04 -13.33
CA GLU A 109 -17.57 -6.27 -13.76
C GLU A 109 -16.26 -7.03 -13.58
N LEU A 110 -16.17 -7.92 -12.58
CA LEU A 110 -14.94 -8.65 -12.25
C LEU A 110 -14.75 -9.93 -13.08
N SER A 111 -15.83 -10.51 -13.62
CA SER A 111 -15.80 -11.75 -14.41
C SER A 111 -14.83 -11.69 -15.60
N ILE A 112 -14.70 -10.53 -16.24
CA ILE A 112 -13.81 -10.32 -17.40
C ILE A 112 -12.31 -10.21 -17.03
N TYR A 113 -11.98 -10.07 -15.75
CA TYR A 113 -10.60 -9.98 -15.23
C TYR A 113 -10.10 -11.29 -14.59
N GLY A 114 -10.92 -12.35 -14.67
CA GLY A 114 -10.54 -13.69 -14.23
C GLY A 114 -10.26 -13.82 -12.73
N GLY A 115 -9.55 -14.89 -12.37
CA GLY A 115 -9.32 -15.27 -10.97
C GLY A 115 -8.43 -14.32 -10.16
N GLU A 116 -7.69 -13.41 -10.81
CA GLU A 116 -6.89 -12.36 -10.16
C GLU A 116 -7.73 -11.13 -9.81
N GLY A 117 -8.68 -10.75 -10.66
CA GLY A 117 -9.57 -9.61 -10.42
C GLY A 117 -10.62 -9.84 -9.32
N ARG A 118 -10.71 -11.05 -8.75
CA ARG A 118 -11.75 -11.40 -7.75
C ARG A 118 -11.79 -10.48 -6.54
N ASP A 119 -10.63 -9.95 -6.14
CA ASP A 119 -10.44 -9.13 -4.95
C ASP A 119 -10.65 -7.62 -5.21
N GLY A 120 -11.08 -7.28 -6.43
CA GLY A 120 -11.33 -5.92 -6.90
C GLY A 120 -10.35 -5.52 -8.00
N VAL A 121 -10.82 -4.65 -8.91
CA VAL A 121 -10.01 -4.12 -10.02
C VAL A 121 -10.10 -2.59 -10.02
N ILE A 122 -8.97 -1.90 -10.16
CA ILE A 122 -8.91 -0.45 -10.30
C ILE A 122 -8.47 -0.08 -11.71
N LEU A 123 -9.34 0.63 -12.42
CA LEU A 123 -9.05 1.20 -13.73
C LEU A 123 -8.60 2.64 -13.57
N ILE A 124 -7.38 2.93 -14.01
CA ILE A 124 -6.86 4.29 -14.16
C ILE A 124 -6.88 4.64 -15.65
N LYS A 125 -7.40 5.82 -15.98
CA LYS A 125 -7.20 6.45 -17.30
C LYS A 125 -6.32 7.68 -17.12
N THR A 126 -5.35 7.85 -18.01
CA THR A 126 -4.51 9.06 -18.03
C THR A 126 -5.11 10.14 -18.92
N ILE A 127 -4.68 11.38 -18.68
CA ILE A 127 -4.69 12.46 -19.66
C ILE A 127 -3.49 12.15 -20.57
N ASN A 128 -3.72 12.16 -21.89
CA ASN A 128 -2.75 11.78 -22.90
C ASN A 128 -2.45 12.97 -23.81
#